data_AF-A0A959WD71-F1
#
_entry.id   AF-A0A959WD71-F1
#
_cell.length_a   1.000
_cell.length_b   1.000
_cell.length_c   1.000
_cell.angle_alpha   90.00
_cell.angle_beta   90.00
_cell.angle_gamma   90.00
#
_symmetry.space_group_name_H-M   'P 1'
#
loop_
_entity.id
_entity.type
_entity.pdbx_description
1 polymer ?
#
loop_
_entity_poly.entity_id
_entity_poly.type
_entity_poly.pdbx_seq_one_letter_code
_entity_poly.pdbx_strand_id
1 'polypeptide(L)' 'MQLFGFTVAAVVAFMIGFGAFDLGGTVSFLIFLLILFIGATVRAWHPLIEWIRGPSSQL' A
#
# COMPACT_ATOMS: atom_id res chain seq x y z
N MET A 1 -14.24 -2.93 0.68
CA MET A 1 -13.78 -4.30 0.34
C MET A 1 -12.27 -4.36 0.07
N GLN A 2 -11.71 -3.50 -0.79
CA GLN A 2 -10.31 -3.61 -1.22
C GLN A 2 -9.26 -3.26 -0.13
N LEU A 3 -9.58 -2.34 0.79
CA LEU A 3 -8.74 -2.02 1.95
C LEU A 3 -8.53 -3.24 2.86
N PHE A 4 -9.59 -4.00 3.13
CA PHE A 4 -9.56 -5.19 3.96
C PHE A 4 -8.66 -6.29 3.37
N GLY A 5 -8.72 -6.52 2.05
CA GLY A 5 -7.83 -7.46 1.37
C GLY A 5 -6.35 -7.06 1.47
N PHE A 6 -6.05 -5.76 1.38
CA PHE A 6 -4.69 -5.25 1.59
C PHE A 6 -4.21 -5.47 3.03
N THR A 7 -5.07 -5.28 4.02
CA THR A 7 -4.73 -5.48 5.43
C THR A 7 -4.47 -6.95 5.74
N VAL A 8 -5.29 -7.86 5.21
CA VAL A 8 -5.11 -9.31 5.40
C VAL A 8 -3.81 -9.80 4.76
N ALA A 9 -3.52 -9.37 3.51
CA ALA A 9 -2.26 -9.70 2.85
C ALA A 9 -1.05 -9.17 3.64
N ALA A 10 -1.17 -8.00 4.26
CA ALA A 10 -0.13 -7.41 5.11
C ALA A 10 0.14 -8.20 6.39
N VAL A 11 -0.92 -8.69 7.05
CA VAL A 11 -0.79 -9.50 8.26
C VAL A 11 -0.15 -10.85 7.94
N VAL A 12 -0.51 -11.48 6.81
CA VAL A 12 0.12 -12.73 6.37
C VAL A 12 1.60 -12.53 6.02
N ALA A 13 1.94 -11.47 5.27
CA ALA A 13 3.32 -11.12 4.96
C ALA A 13 4.16 -10.81 6.22
N PHE A 14 3.55 -10.16 7.22
CA PHE A 14 4.16 -9.89 8.51
C PHE A 14 4.48 -11.19 9.29
N MET A 15 3.53 -12.12 9.37
CA MET A 15 3.77 -13.40 10.06
C MET A 15 4.84 -14.25 9.38
N ILE A 16 4.94 -14.19 8.05
CA ILE A 16 5.97 -14.91 7.28
C ILE A 16 7.34 -14.24 7.43
N GLY A 17 7.42 -12.91 7.40
CA GLY A 17 8.68 -12.16 7.52
C GLY A 17 9.28 -12.19 8.93
N PHE A 18 8.45 -12.22 9.98
CA PHE A 18 8.92 -12.20 11.37
C PHE A 18 9.42 -13.57 11.86
N GLY A 19 8.97 -14.67 11.25
CA GLY A 19 9.33 -16.03 11.68
C GLY A 19 10.74 -16.49 11.29
N ALA A 20 11.45 -15.75 10.44
CA ALA A 20 12.69 -16.21 9.81
C ALA A 20 13.74 -15.09 9.63
N PHE A 21 14.01 -14.31 10.69
CA PHE A 21 14.90 -13.13 10.62
C PHE A 21 16.31 -13.46 10.09
N ASP A 22 16.45 -13.25 8.79
CA ASP A 22 17.67 -13.15 8.01
C ASP A 22 17.59 -11.83 7.20
N LEU A 23 18.71 -11.36 6.64
CA LEU A 23 18.78 -10.08 5.91
C LEU A 23 17.72 -10.01 4.78
N GLY A 24 17.47 -11.15 4.12
CA GLY A 24 16.47 -11.28 3.06
C GLY A 24 15.04 -10.98 3.54
N GLY A 25 14.64 -11.47 4.71
CA GLY A 25 13.30 -11.22 5.27
C GLY A 25 13.07 -9.74 5.59
N THR A 26 14.12 -9.07 6.09
CA THR A 26 14.08 -7.63 6.38
C THR A 26 13.97 -6.80 5.10
N VAL A 27 14.74 -7.14 4.05
CA VAL A 27 14.66 -6.45 2.76
C VAL A 27 13.29 -6.65 2.10
N SER A 28 12.77 -7.88 2.09
CA SER A 28 11.43 -8.16 1.56
C SER A 28 10.33 -7.43 2.33
N PHE A 29 10.47 -7.28 3.65
CA PHE A 29 9.55 -6.50 4.48
C PHE A 29 9.59 -5.00 4.15
N LEU A 30 10.78 -4.43 3.95
CA LEU A 30 10.93 -3.02 3.56
C LEU A 30 10.32 -2.75 2.18
N ILE A 31 10.51 -3.68 1.22
CA ILE A 31 9.87 -3.60 -0.10
C ILE A 31 8.35 -3.70 0.03
N PHE A 32 7.85 -4.59 0.89
CA PHE A 32 6.43 -4.72 1.16
C PHE A 32 5.81 -3.44 1.76
N LEU A 33 6.47 -2.86 2.76
CA LEU A 33 6.05 -1.58 3.35
C LEU A 33 6.06 -0.45 2.32
N LEU A 34 7.05 -0.41 1.44
CA LEU A 34 7.12 0.56 0.36
C LEU A 34 5.91 0.45 -0.58
N ILE A 35 5.54 -0.77 -1.00
CA ILE A 35 4.39 -1.00 -1.89
C ILE A 35 3.08 -0.59 -1.21
N LEU A 36 2.91 -0.95 0.07
CA LEU A 36 1.75 -0.52 0.86
C LEU A 36 1.69 1.00 0.97
N PHE A 37 2.81 1.64 1.26
CA PHE A 37 2.91 3.09 1.40
C PHE A 37 2.56 3.81 0.10
N ILE A 38 3.06 3.33 -1.05
CA ILE A 38 2.70 3.87 -2.37
C ILE A 38 1.19 3.73 -2.61
N GLY A 39 0.63 2.55 -2.38
CA GLY A 39 -0.80 2.31 -2.55
C GLY A 39 -1.68 3.18 -1.66
N ALA A 40 -1.28 3.39 -0.41
CA ALA A 40 -1.95 4.28 0.53
C ALA A 40 -1.83 5.75 0.10
N THR A 41 -0.63 6.16 -0.33
CA THR A 41 -0.34 7.52 -0.81
C THR A 41 -1.19 7.85 -2.02
N VAL A 42 -1.21 7.00 -3.05
CA VAL A 42 -2.04 7.20 -4.26
C VAL A 42 -3.52 7.36 -3.91
N ARG A 43 -4.05 6.56 -2.97
CA ARG A 43 -5.44 6.71 -2.51
C ARG A 43 -5.68 7.98 -1.72
N ALA A 44 -4.73 8.39 -0.88
CA ALA A 44 -4.82 9.64 -0.11
C ALA A 44 -4.80 10.87 -1.03
N TRP A 45 -4.05 10.81 -2.14
CA TRP A 45 -3.98 11.87 -3.13
C TRP A 45 -5.11 11.84 -4.16
N HIS A 46 -5.84 10.73 -4.32
CA HIS A 46 -6.99 10.61 -5.22
C HIS A 46 -8.00 11.77 -5.11
N PRO A 47 -8.52 12.14 -3.93
CA PRO A 47 -9.46 13.27 -3.80
C PRO A 47 -8.83 14.61 -4.16
N LEU A 48 -7.53 14.80 -3.91
CA LEU A 48 -6.79 16.00 -4.31
C LEU A 48 -6.61 16.08 -5.83
N ILE A 49 -6.36 14.93 -6.48
CA ILE A 49 -6.26 14.83 -7.95
C ILE A 49 -7.61 15.14 -8.60
N GLU A 50 -8.72 14.62 -8.03
CA GLU A 50 -10.07 14.96 -8.49
C GLU A 50 -10.39 16.45 -8.31
N TRP A 51 -9.99 17.04 -7.19
CA TRP A 51 -10.18 18.46 -6.91
C TRP A 51 -9.37 19.36 -7.87
N ILE A 52 -8.12 19.01 -8.16
CA ILE A 52 -7.24 19.75 -9.09
C ILE A 52 -7.72 19.60 -10.53
N ARG A 53 -8.25 18.44 -10.92
CA ARG A 53 -8.78 18.23 -12.28
C ARG A 53 -10.01 19.08 -12.58
N GLY A 54 -10.74 19.53 -11.57
CA GLY A 54 -11.89 20.41 -11.75
C GLY A 54 -12.99 19.81 -12.65
N PRO A 55 -14.06 20.58 -12.97
CA PRO A 55 -15.21 20.10 -13.72
C PRO A 55 -14.90 19.71 -15.18
N SER A 56 -13.68 19.94 -15.69
CA SER A 56 -13.28 19.56 -17.05
C SER A 56 -13.08 18.04 -17.23
N SER A 57 -13.12 17.25 -16.15
CA SER A 57 -13.04 15.78 -16.21
C SER A 57 -14.40 15.08 -16.40
N GLN A 58 -15.51 15.83 -16.48
CA GLN A 58 -16.85 15.30 -16.74
C GLN A 58 -17.29 15.35 -18.21
N LEU A 59 -16.38 15.70 -19.14
CA LEU A 59 -16.60 15.65 -20.59
C LEU A 59 -16.04 14.37 -21.20
#